data_AF-F9Q6Y8-F1
#
_entry.id   AF-F9Q6Y8-F1
#
_cell.length_a   1.000
_cell.length_b   1.000
_cell.length_c   1.000
_cell.angle_alpha   90.00
_cell.angle_beta   90.00
_cell.angle_gamma   90.00
#
_symmetry.space_group_name_H-M   'P 1'
#
loop_
_entity.id
_entity.type
_entity.pdbx_description
1 polymer ?
#
loop_
_entity_poly.entity_id
_entity_poly.type
_entity_poly.pdbx_seq_one_letter_code
_entity_poly.pdbx_strand_id
1 'polypeptide(L)'
;MRFEGDIFGDKKPMYSVQEQNQVCFACHQPDKLREKLWAHDVHAMKLPCASCHTLHPKDDAMKGISSKNRVKLCVDCHGEQQKRKAAADAEKAMPASPATEQKDKQ
;
A
#
# COMPACT_ATOMS: atom_id res chain seq x y z
N MET A 1 2.03 0.53 -15.94
CA MET A 1 3.01 1.64 -15.84
C MET A 1 4.10 1.22 -14.87
N ARG A 2 5.29 1.84 -14.88
CA ARG A 2 6.41 1.46 -13.98
C ARG A 2 6.06 1.68 -12.51
N PHE A 3 5.23 2.69 -12.22
CA PHE A 3 4.78 3.05 -10.87
C PHE A 3 3.33 2.63 -10.68
N GLU A 4 3.07 1.79 -9.69
CA GLU A 4 1.73 1.37 -9.29
C GLU A 4 1.34 2.16 -8.03
N GLY A 5 0.31 2.99 -8.15
CA GLY A 5 -0.16 3.83 -7.04
C GLY A 5 -1.16 3.12 -6.14
N ASP A 6 -1.99 2.24 -6.72
CA ASP A 6 -3.01 1.50 -5.99
C ASP A 6 -2.43 0.22 -5.38
N ILE A 7 -2.05 0.30 -4.11
CA ILE A 7 -1.48 -0.82 -3.34
C ILE A 7 -2.54 -1.80 -2.82
N PHE A 8 -3.81 -1.46 -2.96
CA PHE A 8 -4.93 -2.28 -2.51
C PHE A 8 -5.69 -2.93 -3.68
N GLY A 9 -5.29 -2.64 -4.91
CA GLY A 9 -5.82 -3.27 -6.10
C GLY A 9 -5.43 -4.74 -6.21
N ASP A 10 -6.26 -5.51 -6.92
CA ASP A 10 -6.05 -6.96 -7.10
C ASP A 10 -4.92 -7.29 -8.10
N LYS A 11 -4.36 -6.26 -8.74
CA LYS A 11 -3.32 -6.42 -9.76
C LYS A 11 -1.97 -6.66 -9.10
N LYS A 12 -1.36 -7.80 -9.41
CA LYS A 12 0.03 -8.05 -9.03
C LYS A 12 0.95 -7.04 -9.74
N PRO A 13 1.73 -6.23 -9.01
CA PRO A 13 2.61 -5.26 -9.64
C PRO A 13 3.76 -5.97 -10.36
N MET A 14 4.18 -5.42 -11.50
CA MET A 14 5.32 -5.97 -12.26
C MET A 14 6.67 -5.71 -11.57
N TYR A 15 6.76 -4.71 -10.72
CA TYR A 15 7.97 -4.32 -10.01
C TYR A 15 7.70 -4.25 -8.51
N SER A 16 8.67 -4.69 -7.71
CA SER A 16 8.66 -4.52 -6.26
C SER A 16 8.69 -3.04 -5.86
N VAL A 17 8.31 -2.75 -4.61
CA VAL A 17 8.36 -1.40 -4.03
C VAL A 17 9.77 -0.81 -4.17
N GLN A 18 10.80 -1.60 -3.89
CA GLN A 18 12.19 -1.19 -3.95
C GLN A 18 12.59 -0.81 -5.38
N GLU A 19 12.27 -1.65 -6.36
CA GLU A 19 12.58 -1.37 -7.76
C GLU A 19 11.86 -0.13 -8.30
N GLN A 20 10.65 0.15 -7.81
CA GLN A 20 9.92 1.37 -8.15
C GLN A 20 10.60 2.60 -7.51
N ASN A 21 10.87 2.56 -6.21
CA ASN A 21 11.38 3.70 -5.45
C ASN A 21 12.86 4.02 -5.76
N GLN A 22 13.66 3.05 -6.19
CA GLN A 22 15.04 3.29 -6.63
C GLN A 22 15.15 4.34 -7.75
N VAL A 23 14.14 4.44 -8.63
CA VAL A 23 14.12 5.46 -9.68
C VAL A 23 14.02 6.87 -9.06
N CYS A 24 13.25 7.02 -7.98
CA CYS A 24 13.15 8.28 -7.25
C CYS A 24 14.48 8.63 -6.58
N PHE A 25 15.14 7.62 -6.00
CA PHE A 25 16.41 7.80 -5.28
C PHE A 25 17.62 8.05 -6.18
N ALA A 26 17.50 7.88 -7.50
CA ALA A 26 18.52 8.32 -8.45
C ALA A 26 18.78 9.84 -8.35
N CYS A 27 17.78 10.61 -7.91
CA CYS A 27 17.90 12.06 -7.71
C CYS A 27 17.57 12.50 -6.27
N HIS A 28 16.57 11.88 -5.62
CA HIS A 28 16.12 12.28 -4.28
C HIS A 28 16.88 11.54 -3.17
N GLN A 29 17.59 12.30 -2.34
CA GLN A 29 18.37 11.73 -1.23
C GLN A 29 17.46 11.38 -0.03
N PRO A 30 17.51 10.13 0.51
CA PRO A 30 16.70 9.72 1.65
C PRO A 30 16.80 10.65 2.87
N ASP A 31 18.01 11.12 3.20
CA ASP A 31 18.23 12.04 4.33
C ASP A 31 17.46 13.35 4.16
N LYS A 32 17.41 13.89 2.94
CA LYS A 32 16.65 15.11 2.62
C LYS A 32 15.16 14.89 2.66
N LEU A 33 14.68 13.72 2.23
CA LEU A 33 13.26 13.37 2.34
C LEU A 33 12.82 13.25 3.81
N ARG A 34 13.65 12.61 4.65
CA ARG A 34 13.42 12.48 6.09
C ARG A 34 13.37 13.83 6.80
N GLU A 35 14.28 14.76 6.47
CA GLU A 35 14.28 16.13 6.99
C GLU A 35 12.98 16.87 6.68
N LYS A 36 12.38 16.62 5.51
CA LYS A 36 11.11 17.27 5.10
C LYS A 36 9.90 16.64 5.75
N LEU A 37 9.87 15.31 5.86
CA LEU A 37 8.81 14.59 6.53
C LEU A 37 9.32 13.20 6.93
N TRP A 38 9.31 12.93 8.24
CA TRP A 38 9.74 11.64 8.81
C TRP A 38 9.06 10.42 8.17
N ALA A 39 7.79 10.58 7.75
CA ALA A 39 7.03 9.50 7.12
C ALA A 39 7.70 8.91 5.88
N HIS A 40 8.56 9.64 5.16
CA HIS A 40 9.29 9.06 4.02
C HIS A 40 10.17 7.87 4.43
N ASP A 41 10.79 7.93 5.61
CA ASP A 41 11.75 6.92 6.07
C ASP A 41 11.06 5.57 6.29
N VAL A 42 9.95 5.57 7.02
CA VAL A 42 9.23 4.34 7.36
C VAL A 42 8.47 3.74 6.17
N HIS A 43 8.17 4.54 5.14
CA HIS A 43 7.44 4.08 3.95
C HIS A 43 8.35 3.72 2.76
N ALA A 44 9.56 4.28 2.67
CA ALA A 44 10.45 4.16 1.50
C ALA A 44 10.69 2.71 1.01
N MET A 45 10.65 1.74 1.92
CA MET A 45 10.89 0.32 1.61
C MET A 45 9.63 -0.55 1.70
N LYS A 46 8.48 0.05 1.98
CA LYS A 46 7.20 -0.63 2.25
C LYS A 46 6.09 -0.20 1.31
N LEU A 47 6.19 1.00 0.75
CA LEU A 47 5.16 1.63 -0.07
C LEU A 47 5.79 2.31 -1.30
N PRO A 48 5.22 2.15 -2.51
CA PRO A 48 5.63 2.94 -3.66
C PRO A 48 5.40 4.44 -3.42
N CYS A 49 6.33 5.31 -3.84
CA CYS A 49 6.16 6.77 -3.73
C CYS A 49 4.86 7.26 -4.40
N ALA A 50 4.46 6.59 -5.49
CA ALA A 50 3.28 6.89 -6.28
C ALA A 50 1.94 6.58 -5.57
N SER A 51 1.97 5.92 -4.41
CA SER A 51 0.77 5.73 -3.59
C SER A 51 0.34 7.00 -2.86
N CYS A 52 1.22 7.99 -2.74
CA CYS A 52 0.88 9.32 -2.23
C CYS A 52 1.08 10.41 -3.27
N HIS A 53 2.13 10.31 -4.09
CA HIS A 53 2.49 11.34 -5.07
C HIS A 53 1.91 11.05 -6.46
N THR A 54 1.37 12.07 -7.12
CA THR A 54 0.96 11.99 -8.52
C THR A 54 1.82 12.91 -9.38
N LEU A 55 2.63 12.33 -10.28
CA LEU A 55 3.75 13.02 -10.95
C LEU A 55 3.39 13.76 -12.25
N HIS A 56 2.38 13.28 -12.98
CA HIS A 56 1.99 13.88 -14.27
C HIS A 56 1.11 15.14 -14.16
N PRO A 57 0.20 15.27 -13.19
CA PRO A 57 -0.52 16.52 -12.99
C PRO A 57 0.43 17.68 -12.70
N LYS A 58 0.01 18.89 -13.06
CA LYS A 58 0.78 20.12 -12.83
C LYS A 58 1.11 20.33 -11.35
N ASP A 59 0.19 19.97 -10.47
CA ASP A 59 0.37 20.02 -9.03
C ASP A 59 0.06 18.66 -8.41
N ASP A 60 0.95 18.25 -7.51
CA ASP A 60 0.82 17.04 -6.72
C ASP A 60 0.03 17.33 -5.44
N ALA A 61 -0.92 16.46 -5.08
CA ALA A 61 -1.80 16.65 -3.92
C ALA A 61 -1.03 16.68 -2.59
N MET A 62 0.17 16.11 -2.53
CA MET A 62 1.04 16.19 -1.35
C MET A 62 1.68 17.57 -1.16
N LYS A 63 1.78 18.36 -2.23
CA LYS A 63 2.33 19.72 -2.19
C LYS A 63 1.32 20.65 -1.51
N GLY A 64 1.72 21.22 -0.37
CA GLY A 64 0.87 22.15 0.37
C GLY A 64 -0.27 21.47 1.15
N ILE A 65 -0.23 20.15 1.32
CA ILE A 65 -1.24 19.43 2.10
C ILE A 65 -1.31 19.96 3.54
N SER A 66 -2.53 20.31 3.98
CA SER A 66 -2.80 20.78 5.34
C SER A 66 -2.49 19.69 6.37
N SER A 67 -2.15 20.09 7.60
CA SER A 67 -1.84 19.14 8.67
C SER A 67 -2.99 18.16 8.93
N LYS A 68 -4.25 18.63 8.90
CA LYS A 68 -5.43 17.79 9.07
C LYS A 68 -5.55 16.72 7.98
N ASN A 69 -5.38 17.11 6.72
CA ASN A 69 -5.47 16.16 5.61
C ASN A 69 -4.31 15.17 5.60
N ARG A 70 -3.11 15.61 6.01
CA ARG A 70 -1.95 14.72 6.17
C ARG A 70 -2.19 13.64 7.21
N VAL A 71 -2.75 13.99 8.37
CA VAL A 71 -3.12 13.01 9.41
C VAL A 71 -4.23 12.07 8.90
N LYS A 72 -5.20 12.60 8.14
CA LYS A 72 -6.27 11.79 7.55
C LYS A 72 -5.70 10.66 6.68
N LEU A 73 -4.69 10.92 5.85
CA LEU A 73 -4.04 9.90 5.03
C LEU A 73 -3.49 8.73 5.87
N CYS A 74 -2.85 9.05 7.00
CA CYS A 74 -2.33 8.04 7.92
C CYS A 74 -3.47 7.12 8.41
N VAL A 75 -4.55 7.72 8.89
CA VAL A 75 -5.69 6.98 9.47
C VAL A 75 -6.43 6.17 8.42
N ASP A 76 -6.67 6.76 7.24
CA ASP A 76 -7.39 6.07 6.16
C ASP A 76 -6.60 4.86 5.67
N CYS A 77 -5.32 5.03 5.33
CA CYS A 77 -4.50 3.96 4.77
C CYS A 77 -4.25 2.85 5.80
N HIS A 78 -3.85 3.19 7.02
CA HIS A 78 -3.62 2.15 8.05
C HIS A 78 -4.93 1.52 8.53
N GLY A 79 -6.04 2.26 8.57
CA GLY A 79 -7.36 1.71 8.84
C GLY A 79 -7.78 0.68 7.79
N GLU A 80 -7.53 0.96 6.51
CA GLU A 80 -7.79 0.02 5.43
C GLU A 80 -6.89 -1.22 5.51
N GLN A 81 -5.60 -1.06 5.82
CA GLN A 81 -4.68 -2.19 6.05
C GLN A 81 -5.19 -3.11 7.16
N GLN A 82 -5.67 -2.56 8.28
CA GLN A 82 -6.20 -3.36 9.38
C GLN A 82 -7.47 -4.12 8.99
N LYS A 83 -8.40 -3.47 8.27
CA LYS A 83 -9.62 -4.12 7.78
C LYS A 83 -9.30 -5.31 6.88
N ARG A 84 -8.37 -5.14 5.93
CA ARG A 84 -7.97 -6.20 5.00
C ARG A 84 -7.26 -7.34 5.69
N LYS A 85 -6.38 -7.02 6.65
CA LYS A 85 -5.74 -8.02 7.48
C LYS A 85 -6.78 -8.84 8.27
N ALA A 86 -7.74 -8.18 8.91
CA ALA A 86 -8.81 -8.87 9.63
C ALA A 86 -9.66 -9.77 8.71
N ALA A 87 -9.97 -9.31 7.49
CA ALA A 87 -10.68 -10.12 6.50
C ALA A 87 -9.87 -11.36 6.07
N ALA A 88 -8.59 -11.20 5.79
CA ALA A 88 -7.70 -12.30 5.42
C ALA A 88 -7.52 -13.32 6.57
N ASP A 89 -7.39 -12.82 7.81
CA ASP A 89 -7.30 -13.66 9.01
C ASP A 89 -8.61 -14.44 9.23
N ALA A 90 -9.77 -13.82 9.00
CA ALA A 90 -11.08 -14.47 9.09
C ALA A 90 -11.29 -15.56 8.00
N GLU A 91 -10.86 -15.29 6.76
CA GLU A 91 -10.90 -16.28 5.67
C GLU A 91 -10.07 -17.52 6.04
N LYS A 92 -8.87 -17.32 6.58
CA LYS A 92 -7.97 -18.40 7.00
C LYS A 92 -8.46 -19.18 8.22
N ALA A 93 -9.25 -18.55 9.09
CA ALA A 93 -9.81 -19.17 10.29
C ALA A 93 -11.08 -20.01 10.02
N MET A 94 -11.69 -19.88 8.84
CA MET A 94 -12.82 -20.72 8.45
C MET A 94 -12.30 -22.12 8.03
N PRO A 95 -12.59 -23.21 8.76
CA PRO A 95 -12.21 -24.54 8.32
C PRO A 95 -12.94 -24.86 7.01
N ALA A 96 -12.22 -25.40 6.02
CA ALA A 96 -12.84 -26.01 4.86
C ALA A 96 -13.91 -27.00 5.34
N SER A 97 -15.17 -26.77 4.96
CA SER A 97 -16.24 -27.73 5.25
C SER A 97 -15.83 -29.12 4.74
N PRO A 98 -16.11 -30.21 5.50
CA PRO A 98 -15.86 -31.55 5.01
C PRO A 98 -16.78 -31.80 3.82
N ALA A 99 -16.20 -32.34 2.75
CA ALA A 99 -16.97 -32.89 1.64
C ALA A 99 -18.00 -33.87 2.22
N THR A 100 -19.27 -33.62 1.95
CA THR A 100 -20.36 -34.53 2.31
C THR A 100 -20.11 -35.89 1.68
N GLU A 101 -19.72 -36.85 2.52
CA GLU A 101 -19.62 -38.26 2.19
C GLU A 101 -21.04 -38.76 1.92
N GLN A 102 -21.41 -38.86 0.63
CA GLN A 102 -22.59 -39.61 0.22
C GLN A 102 -22.34 -41.08 0.56
N LYS A 103 -22.88 -41.49 1.70
CA LYS A 103 -22.93 -42.88 2.12
C LYS A 103 -23.84 -43.63 1.15
N ASP A 104 -23.19 -44.34 0.24
CA ASP A 104 -23.72 -45.46 -0.53
C ASP A 104 -24.56 -46.33 0.43
N LYS A 105 -25.87 -46.37 0.20
CA LYS A 105 -26.76 -47.31 0.87
C LYS A 105 -27.59 -47.99 -0.20
N GLN A 106 -27.26 -49.27 -0.37
CA GLN A 106 -28.00 -50.33 -1.06
C GLN A 106 -29.51 -50.24 -0.84
#